data_AF-A0A143HKS5-F1
#
_entry.id   AF-A0A143HKS5-F1
#
_cell.length_a   1.000
_cell.length_b   1.000
_cell.length_c   1.000
_cell.angle_alpha   90.00
_cell.angle_beta   90.00
_cell.angle_gamma   90.00
#
_symmetry.space_group_name_H-M   'P 1'
#
loop_
_entity.id
_entity.type
_entity.pdbx_description
1 polymer ?
#
loop_
_entity_poly.entity_id
_entity_poly.type
_entity_poly.pdbx_seq_one_letter_code
_entity_poly.pdbx_strand_id
1 'polypeptide(L)'
;MNKIALIIVVTLIACGCNASPKELKLEVFDSDPSDIRFKATFPEGVELDGIHLRYENLGKRWLLQLKSSTGMRLTSAESNKSGNTITVSAFIELVSSILTEVANRKEVSLNEIQLDLRLVSEVWNDSVYAVKESAKTNSGVVMHKDKSTGFALLGAIQKSDLLVKTCTTLAKYSYACDSTPIGIDPIAFQCPFLNQDWDEIVGSVDAGIHEAMSFSIVVATN
;
A
#
# COMPACT_ATOMS: atom_id res chain seq x y z
N MET A 1 19.41 26.45 -73.42
CA MET A 1 19.34 25.14 -72.74
C MET A 1 19.83 25.32 -71.32
N ASN A 2 18.95 25.16 -70.32
CA ASN A 2 19.29 24.79 -68.95
C ASN A 2 17.98 24.51 -68.20
N LYS A 3 17.66 23.24 -67.98
CA LYS A 3 16.52 22.79 -67.17
C LYS A 3 17.03 22.60 -65.75
N ILE A 4 16.56 23.43 -64.83
CA ILE A 4 16.80 23.28 -63.39
C ILE A 4 15.80 22.24 -62.89
N ALA A 5 16.31 21.10 -62.40
CA ALA A 5 15.51 20.05 -61.80
C ALA A 5 15.17 20.45 -60.35
N LEU A 6 13.88 20.60 -60.06
CA LEU A 6 13.35 20.85 -58.73
C LEU A 6 13.29 19.51 -57.98
N ILE A 7 14.17 19.32 -57.00
CA ILE A 7 14.14 18.17 -56.10
C ILE A 7 13.11 18.45 -55.00
N ILE A 8 11.97 17.76 -55.04
CA ILE A 8 10.98 17.78 -53.97
C ILE A 8 11.42 16.75 -52.94
N VAL A 9 11.91 17.23 -51.79
CA VAL A 9 12.16 16.39 -50.61
C VAL A 9 10.84 16.24 -49.87
N VAL A 10 10.23 15.06 -49.97
CA VAL A 10 9.03 14.71 -49.22
C VAL A 10 9.47 14.24 -47.83
N THR A 11 9.29 15.10 -46.83
CA THR A 11 9.52 14.76 -45.43
C THR A 11 8.36 13.90 -44.93
N LEU A 12 8.58 12.59 -44.78
CA LEU A 12 7.68 11.68 -44.09
C LEU A 12 7.68 12.03 -42.59
N ILE A 13 6.68 12.77 -42.14
CA ILE A 13 6.39 12.95 -40.72
C ILE A 13 5.78 11.62 -40.25
N ALA A 14 6.61 10.79 -39.62
CA ALA A 14 6.12 9.63 -38.90
C ALA A 14 5.25 10.12 -37.73
N CYS A 15 3.93 9.98 -37.86
CA CYS A 15 3.00 10.10 -36.74
C CYS A 15 3.32 8.98 -35.75
N GLY A 16 4.23 9.26 -34.81
CA GLY A 16 4.38 8.45 -33.61
C GLY A 16 3.06 8.53 -32.86
N CYS A 17 2.28 7.44 -32.90
CA CYS A 17 1.23 7.22 -31.93
C CYS A 17 1.93 7.09 -30.56
N ASN A 18 2.13 8.22 -29.88
CA ASN A 18 2.39 8.24 -28.46
C ASN A 18 1.12 7.69 -27.81
N ALA A 19 1.08 6.37 -27.60
CA ALA A 19 0.10 5.78 -26.71
C ALA A 19 0.25 6.54 -25.39
N SER A 20 -0.81 7.26 -24.99
CA SER A 20 -0.82 7.99 -23.73
C SER A 20 -0.34 7.02 -22.64
N PRO A 21 0.52 7.47 -21.70
CA PRO A 21 0.89 6.66 -20.56
C PRO A 21 -0.39 6.07 -19.98
N LYS A 22 -0.43 4.75 -19.82
CA LYS A 22 -1.53 4.14 -19.07
C LYS A 22 -1.41 4.71 -17.66
N GLU A 23 -2.43 5.41 -17.20
CA GLU A 23 -2.53 6.00 -15.86
C GLU A 23 -3.36 5.07 -14.97
N LEU A 24 -3.20 5.18 -13.64
CA LEU A 24 -4.10 4.54 -12.69
C LEU A 24 -5.55 4.96 -12.97
N LYS A 25 -6.43 3.98 -13.18
CA LYS A 25 -7.87 4.21 -13.27
C LYS A 25 -8.51 3.95 -11.91
N LEU A 26 -9.22 4.94 -11.37
CA LEU A 26 -9.99 4.83 -10.13
C LEU A 26 -11.48 4.85 -10.45
N GLU A 27 -12.21 3.83 -10.01
CA GLU A 27 -13.67 3.74 -10.08
C GLU A 27 -14.24 3.90 -8.66
N VAL A 28 -15.26 4.74 -8.52
CA VAL A 28 -15.91 5.05 -7.23
C VAL A 28 -17.31 4.47 -7.21
N PHE A 29 -17.63 3.74 -6.15
CA PHE A 29 -18.94 3.15 -5.92
C PHE A 29 -19.54 3.71 -4.63
N ASP A 30 -20.45 4.66 -4.79
CA ASP A 30 -21.21 5.28 -3.70
C ASP A 30 -22.53 4.55 -3.50
N SER A 31 -22.56 3.59 -2.56
CA SER A 31 -23.80 2.89 -2.20
C SER A 31 -24.36 3.30 -0.84
N ASP A 32 -23.51 3.85 0.04
CA ASP A 32 -23.85 4.26 1.40
C ASP A 32 -23.06 5.55 1.73
N PRO A 33 -23.71 6.61 2.27
CA PRO A 33 -23.02 7.83 2.69
C PRO A 33 -21.91 7.61 3.72
N SER A 34 -21.90 6.46 4.41
CA SER A 34 -20.91 6.08 5.43
C SER A 34 -19.90 5.01 4.96
N ASP A 35 -20.03 4.50 3.74
CA ASP A 35 -19.13 3.51 3.13
C ASP A 35 -18.98 3.78 1.63
N ILE A 36 -17.88 4.43 1.27
CA ILE A 36 -17.50 4.72 -0.11
C ILE A 36 -16.50 3.65 -0.55
N ARG A 37 -16.75 3.00 -1.69
CA ARG A 37 -15.89 1.93 -2.19
C ARG A 37 -15.13 2.37 -3.42
N PHE A 38 -13.90 1.88 -3.55
CA PHE A 38 -13.07 2.13 -4.72
C PHE A 38 -12.59 0.83 -5.33
N LYS A 39 -12.48 0.84 -6.66
CA LYS A 39 -11.70 -0.12 -7.44
C LYS A 39 -10.62 0.64 -8.20
N ALA A 40 -9.40 0.15 -8.11
CA ALA A 40 -8.24 0.70 -8.78
C ALA A 40 -7.71 -0.29 -9.82
N THR A 41 -7.45 0.18 -11.04
CA THR A 41 -6.79 -0.60 -12.09
C THR A 41 -5.49 0.11 -12.47
N PHE A 42 -4.37 -0.54 -12.17
CA PHE A 42 -3.05 -0.04 -12.45
C PHE A 42 -2.66 -0.25 -13.93
N PRO A 43 -1.73 0.56 -14.46
CA PRO A 43 -1.25 0.48 -15.85
C PRO A 43 -0.77 -0.92 -16.29
N GLU A 44 -0.16 -1.64 -15.34
CA GLU A 44 0.36 -3.01 -15.48
C GLU A 44 -0.73 -4.09 -15.49
N GLY A 45 -2.01 -3.74 -15.39
CA GLY A 45 -3.13 -4.69 -15.39
C GLY A 45 -3.36 -5.38 -14.05
N VAL A 46 -2.77 -4.84 -12.99
CA VAL A 46 -3.10 -5.18 -11.60
C VAL A 46 -4.38 -4.44 -11.22
N GLU A 47 -5.32 -5.13 -10.60
CA GLU A 47 -6.57 -4.57 -10.09
C GLU A 47 -6.65 -4.75 -8.58
N LEU A 48 -6.93 -3.65 -7.88
CA LEU A 48 -7.21 -3.64 -6.45
C LEU A 48 -8.68 -3.25 -6.24
N ASP A 49 -9.48 -4.23 -5.82
CA ASP A 49 -10.91 -4.09 -5.56
C ASP A 49 -11.19 -4.15 -4.05
N GLY A 50 -12.35 -3.63 -3.62
CA GLY A 50 -12.77 -3.67 -2.21
C GLY A 50 -11.94 -2.74 -1.31
N ILE A 51 -11.52 -1.58 -1.82
CA ILE A 51 -10.96 -0.50 -0.99
C ILE A 51 -12.12 0.27 -0.38
N HIS A 52 -12.12 0.44 0.95
CA HIS A 52 -13.22 1.12 1.65
C HIS A 52 -12.75 2.43 2.26
N LEU A 53 -13.51 3.50 2.08
CA LEU A 53 -13.46 4.69 2.91
C LEU A 53 -14.72 4.72 3.75
N ARG A 54 -14.55 4.37 5.03
CA ARG A 54 -15.67 4.04 5.92
C ARG A 54 -15.69 4.94 7.14
N TYR A 55 -16.88 5.41 7.50
CA TYR A 55 -17.12 6.09 8.77
C TYR A 55 -17.34 5.06 9.89
N GLU A 56 -16.52 5.15 10.93
CA GLU A 56 -16.66 4.34 12.15
C GLU A 56 -17.44 5.13 13.20
N ASN A 57 -18.69 4.73 13.45
CA ASN A 57 -19.59 5.43 14.37
C ASN A 57 -19.06 5.54 15.81
N LEU A 58 -18.38 4.50 16.32
CA LEU A 58 -17.89 4.47 17.70
C LEU A 58 -16.71 5.44 17.91
N GLY A 59 -15.79 5.51 16.94
CA GLY A 59 -14.65 6.43 16.97
C GLY A 59 -14.93 7.79 16.33
N LYS A 60 -16.11 7.97 15.72
CA LYS A 60 -16.50 9.15 14.93
C LYS A 60 -15.43 9.56 13.92
N ARG A 61 -14.87 8.59 13.21
CA ARG A 61 -13.68 8.78 12.37
C ARG A 61 -13.82 8.10 11.01
N TRP A 62 -13.22 8.69 9.99
CA TRP A 62 -13.13 8.10 8.65
C TRP A 62 -11.83 7.32 8.50
N LEU A 63 -11.96 6.08 8.04
CA LEU A 63 -10.87 5.14 7.86
C LEU A 63 -10.79 4.76 6.38
N LEU A 64 -9.63 4.95 5.77
CA LEU A 64 -9.31 4.35 4.46
C LEU A 64 -8.73 2.95 4.69
N GLN A 65 -9.44 1.92 4.28
CA GLN A 65 -9.12 0.52 4.55
C GLN A 65 -8.71 -0.19 3.26
N LEU A 66 -7.42 -0.51 3.17
CA LEU A 66 -6.78 -1.35 2.17
C LEU A 66 -6.38 -2.70 2.81
N LYS A 67 -7.38 -3.41 3.35
CA LYS A 67 -7.17 -4.68 4.07
C LYS A 67 -7.99 -5.81 3.48
N SER A 68 -7.37 -6.98 3.33
CA SER A 68 -8.04 -8.21 2.90
C SER A 68 -9.14 -8.62 3.88
N SER A 69 -8.94 -8.40 5.18
CA SER A 69 -9.93 -8.63 6.24
C SER A 69 -11.21 -7.78 6.09
N THR A 70 -11.16 -6.67 5.34
CA THR A 70 -12.32 -5.83 5.03
C THR A 70 -12.87 -6.05 3.62
N GLY A 71 -12.40 -7.09 2.92
CA GLY A 71 -12.90 -7.46 1.59
C GLY A 71 -12.00 -7.02 0.43
N MET A 72 -10.87 -6.36 0.68
CA MET A 72 -9.94 -5.96 -0.36
C MET A 72 -9.35 -7.19 -1.07
N ARG A 73 -9.24 -7.11 -2.41
CA ARG A 73 -8.65 -8.16 -3.25
C ARG A 73 -7.72 -7.56 -4.28
N LEU A 74 -6.56 -8.20 -4.45
CA LEU A 74 -5.57 -7.82 -5.44
C LEU A 74 -5.45 -8.92 -6.50
N THR A 75 -5.92 -8.63 -7.71
CA THR A 75 -5.91 -9.54 -8.86
C THR A 75 -4.96 -9.03 -9.93
N SER A 76 -4.27 -9.92 -10.62
CA SER A 76 -3.43 -9.58 -11.77
C SER A 76 -3.81 -10.46 -12.94
N ALA A 77 -3.83 -9.90 -14.16
CA ALA A 77 -4.07 -10.65 -15.39
C ALA A 77 -3.02 -11.78 -15.58
N GLU A 78 -1.81 -11.63 -15.04
CA GLU A 78 -0.73 -12.63 -15.05
C GLU A 78 -0.88 -13.67 -13.93
N SER A 79 -2.11 -14.18 -13.79
CA SER A 79 -2.73 -14.91 -12.66
C SER A 79 -2.11 -16.22 -12.15
N ASN A 80 -0.81 -16.47 -12.33
CA ASN A 80 -0.13 -17.67 -11.80
C ASN A 80 0.86 -17.42 -10.66
N LYS A 81 1.01 -16.18 -10.17
CA LYS A 81 1.86 -15.88 -9.01
C LYS A 81 1.01 -15.64 -7.76
N SER A 82 1.07 -16.54 -6.79
CA SER A 82 0.57 -16.28 -5.44
C SER A 82 1.41 -15.14 -4.81
N GLY A 83 0.77 -14.13 -4.22
CA GLY A 83 1.45 -13.02 -3.56
C GLY A 83 1.58 -11.76 -4.42
N ASN A 84 0.49 -11.36 -5.08
CA ASN A 84 0.45 -10.05 -5.73
C ASN A 84 0.72 -8.96 -4.69
N THR A 85 1.58 -8.02 -5.04
CA THR A 85 1.93 -6.84 -4.24
C THR A 85 2.00 -5.64 -5.19
N ILE A 86 1.89 -4.44 -4.65
CA ILE A 86 2.14 -3.21 -5.39
C ILE A 86 3.44 -2.56 -4.91
N THR A 87 4.03 -1.71 -5.74
CA THR A 87 5.20 -0.92 -5.34
C THR A 87 4.78 0.25 -4.45
N VAL A 88 5.74 0.85 -3.73
CA VAL A 88 5.50 2.11 -3.00
C VAL A 88 4.98 3.19 -3.95
N SER A 89 5.53 3.31 -5.15
CA SER A 89 5.09 4.33 -6.12
C SER A 89 3.63 4.14 -6.54
N ALA A 90 3.23 2.91 -6.86
CA ALA A 90 1.85 2.58 -7.21
C ALA A 90 0.89 2.84 -6.04
N PHE A 91 1.28 2.48 -4.81
CA PHE A 91 0.49 2.80 -3.62
C PHE A 91 0.29 4.32 -3.45
N ILE A 92 1.34 5.11 -3.66
CA ILE A 92 1.25 6.57 -3.50
C ILE A 92 0.38 7.21 -4.58
N GLU A 93 0.42 6.71 -5.81
CA GLU A 93 -0.50 7.12 -6.87
C GLU A 93 -1.95 6.81 -6.48
N LEU A 94 -2.21 5.60 -5.95
CA LEU A 94 -3.52 5.21 -5.45
C LEU A 94 -4.03 6.13 -4.34
N VAL A 95 -3.21 6.36 -3.30
CA VAL A 95 -3.58 7.25 -2.19
C VAL A 95 -3.85 8.66 -2.70
N SER A 96 -3.03 9.19 -3.61
CA SER A 96 -3.25 10.52 -4.20
C SER A 96 -4.57 10.60 -4.97
N SER A 97 -4.90 9.60 -5.78
CA SER A 97 -6.16 9.57 -6.52
C SER A 97 -7.37 9.49 -5.58
N ILE A 98 -7.31 8.67 -4.52
CA ILE A 98 -8.37 8.59 -3.51
C ILE A 98 -8.50 9.93 -2.76
N LEU A 99 -7.39 10.56 -2.38
CA LEU A 99 -7.43 11.86 -1.69
C LEU A 99 -8.01 12.97 -2.57
N THR A 100 -7.84 12.89 -3.90
CA THR A 100 -8.52 13.80 -4.84
C THR A 100 -10.04 13.64 -4.76
N GLU A 101 -10.54 12.40 -4.75
CA GLU A 101 -11.97 12.11 -4.57
C GLU A 101 -12.48 12.56 -3.19
N VAL A 102 -11.69 12.37 -2.14
CA VAL A 102 -12.02 12.82 -0.78
C VAL A 102 -12.08 14.34 -0.69
N ALA A 103 -11.15 15.06 -1.30
CA ALA A 103 -11.11 16.53 -1.25
C ALA A 103 -12.36 17.18 -1.87
N ASN A 104 -13.04 16.48 -2.79
CA ASN A 104 -14.29 16.92 -3.37
C ASN A 104 -15.52 16.69 -2.46
N ARG A 105 -15.35 16.05 -1.30
CA ARG A 105 -16.42 15.68 -0.36
C ARG A 105 -16.29 16.45 0.96
N LYS A 106 -17.22 17.35 1.23
CA LYS A 106 -17.17 18.23 2.42
C LYS A 106 -17.38 17.52 3.76
N GLU A 107 -18.00 16.34 3.76
CA GLU A 107 -18.40 15.60 4.97
C GLU A 107 -17.35 14.54 5.39
N VAL A 108 -16.30 14.38 4.59
CA VAL A 108 -15.25 13.39 4.79
C VAL A 108 -14.01 14.08 5.34
N SER A 109 -13.49 13.57 6.45
CA SER A 109 -12.20 13.97 7.01
C SER A 109 -11.40 12.73 7.36
N LEU A 110 -10.37 12.42 6.56
CA LEU A 110 -9.59 11.20 6.73
C LEU A 110 -8.81 11.22 8.06
N ASN A 111 -8.99 10.19 8.88
CA ASN A 111 -8.29 10.05 10.15
C ASN A 111 -7.20 8.97 10.13
N GLU A 112 -7.36 7.94 9.30
CA GLU A 112 -6.46 6.79 9.34
C GLU A 112 -6.43 6.07 7.99
N ILE A 113 -5.24 5.63 7.57
CA ILE A 113 -5.06 4.73 6.44
C ILE A 113 -4.62 3.38 6.99
N GLN A 114 -5.46 2.36 6.86
CA GLN A 114 -5.19 1.00 7.29
C GLN A 114 -4.83 0.15 6.09
N LEU A 115 -3.75 -0.61 6.17
CA LEU A 115 -3.30 -1.46 5.06
C LEU A 115 -2.68 -2.77 5.53
N ASP A 116 -2.88 -3.83 4.74
CA ASP A 116 -2.20 -5.09 4.95
C ASP A 116 -0.69 -4.92 4.75
N LEU A 117 0.10 -5.53 5.64
CA LEU A 117 1.57 -5.42 5.61
C LEU A 117 2.16 -5.97 4.32
N ARG A 118 1.52 -6.99 3.74
CA ARG A 118 1.92 -7.62 2.47
C ARG A 118 1.52 -6.83 1.23
N LEU A 119 0.69 -5.78 1.35
CA LEU A 119 0.18 -5.05 0.19
C LEU A 119 1.31 -4.40 -0.61
N VAL A 120 2.29 -3.82 0.08
CA VAL A 120 3.42 -3.11 -0.52
C VAL A 120 4.69 -3.94 -0.39
N SER A 121 5.30 -4.29 -1.53
CA SER A 121 6.38 -5.27 -1.59
C SER A 121 7.62 -4.88 -0.78
N GLU A 122 7.98 -3.60 -0.83
CA GLU A 122 9.16 -3.03 -0.20
C GLU A 122 8.99 -3.03 1.32
N VAL A 123 7.82 -2.62 1.81
CA VAL A 123 7.50 -2.64 3.25
C VAL A 123 7.48 -4.07 3.78
N TRP A 124 6.92 -5.01 3.01
CA TRP A 124 6.95 -6.42 3.38
C TRP A 124 8.37 -6.96 3.52
N ASN A 125 9.24 -6.69 2.54
CA ASN A 125 10.61 -7.17 2.54
C ASN A 125 11.42 -6.58 3.72
N ASP A 126 11.29 -5.28 3.98
CA ASP A 126 11.95 -4.61 5.10
C ASP A 126 11.45 -5.14 6.45
N SER A 127 10.15 -5.43 6.53
CA SER A 127 9.50 -6.01 7.71
C SER A 127 10.01 -7.41 8.00
N VAL A 128 10.02 -8.29 7.00
CA VAL A 128 10.57 -9.66 7.10
C VAL A 128 12.03 -9.60 7.53
N TYR A 129 12.83 -8.73 6.93
CA TYR A 129 14.22 -8.56 7.29
C TYR A 129 14.39 -8.14 8.77
N ALA A 130 13.66 -7.11 9.21
CA ALA A 130 13.73 -6.63 10.59
C ALA A 130 13.30 -7.69 11.62
N VAL A 131 12.25 -8.45 11.33
CA VAL A 131 11.80 -9.57 12.17
C VAL A 131 12.90 -10.63 12.29
N LYS A 132 13.53 -11.01 11.17
CA LYS A 132 14.63 -11.99 11.17
C LYS A 132 15.84 -11.51 11.96
N GLU A 133 16.26 -10.26 11.79
CA GLU A 133 17.37 -9.71 12.57
C GLU A 133 17.06 -9.69 14.07
N SER A 134 15.83 -9.34 14.46
CA SER A 134 15.40 -9.44 15.84
C SER A 134 15.42 -10.88 16.36
N ALA A 135 14.93 -11.83 15.57
CA ALA A 135 14.83 -13.24 15.94
C ALA A 135 16.20 -13.87 16.27
N LYS A 136 17.27 -13.49 15.55
CA LYS A 136 18.65 -13.96 15.81
C LYS A 136 19.16 -13.65 17.23
N THR A 137 18.57 -12.65 17.89
CA THR A 137 18.97 -12.23 19.24
C THR A 137 18.05 -12.75 20.32
N ASN A 138 16.93 -13.37 19.94
CA ASN A 138 15.96 -13.93 20.87
C ASN A 138 16.42 -15.32 21.34
N SER A 139 15.93 -15.72 22.52
CA SER A 139 16.19 -17.05 23.09
C SER A 139 14.88 -17.68 23.56
N GLY A 140 14.89 -19.01 23.73
CA GLY A 140 13.68 -19.77 24.02
C GLY A 140 12.82 -19.95 22.77
N VAL A 141 11.50 -19.90 22.96
CA VAL A 141 10.53 -20.22 21.89
C VAL A 141 9.76 -18.99 21.43
N VAL A 142 9.27 -19.04 20.20
CA VAL A 142 8.44 -18.01 19.58
C VAL A 142 7.11 -17.87 20.33
N MET A 143 6.83 -16.64 20.77
CA MET A 143 5.58 -16.28 21.43
C MET A 143 4.65 -15.52 20.48
N HIS A 144 3.33 -15.69 20.66
CA HIS A 144 2.33 -15.04 19.79
C HIS A 144 2.43 -13.51 19.76
N LYS A 145 2.96 -12.83 20.79
CA LYS A 145 3.06 -11.36 20.83
C LYS A 145 4.42 -10.93 21.39
N ASP A 146 5.49 -11.32 20.71
CA ASP A 146 6.82 -10.92 21.12
C ASP A 146 7.04 -9.40 20.96
N LYS A 147 7.40 -8.73 22.06
CA LYS A 147 7.54 -7.27 22.08
C LYS A 147 8.76 -6.79 21.31
N SER A 148 9.89 -7.48 21.45
CA SER A 148 11.15 -7.13 20.75
C SER A 148 10.94 -7.14 19.25
N THR A 149 10.36 -8.22 18.73
CA THR A 149 10.05 -8.34 17.32
C THR A 149 9.00 -7.30 16.89
N GLY A 150 7.98 -7.06 17.71
CA GLY A 150 6.99 -5.99 17.48
C GLY A 150 7.64 -4.61 17.31
N PHE A 151 8.62 -4.27 18.14
CA PHE A 151 9.37 -3.02 18.02
C PHE A 151 10.29 -2.98 16.80
N ALA A 152 10.92 -4.11 16.44
CA ALA A 152 11.74 -4.19 15.24
C ALA A 152 10.91 -3.92 13.97
N LEU A 153 9.72 -4.52 13.89
CA LEU A 153 8.78 -4.29 12.79
C LEU A 153 8.27 -2.86 12.75
N LEU A 154 7.83 -2.32 13.89
CA LEU A 154 7.40 -0.91 13.98
C LEU A 154 8.51 0.03 13.50
N GLY A 155 9.75 -0.21 13.93
CA GLY A 155 10.91 0.57 13.53
C GLY A 155 11.22 0.48 12.03
N ALA A 156 10.99 -0.68 11.40
CA ALA A 156 11.13 -0.84 9.95
C ALA A 156 10.08 -0.01 9.19
N ILE A 157 8.81 -0.10 9.59
CA ILE A 157 7.72 0.66 8.96
C ILE A 157 7.92 2.17 9.14
N GLN A 158 8.32 2.61 10.34
CA GLN A 158 8.56 4.04 10.63
C GLN A 158 9.69 4.64 9.79
N LYS A 159 10.66 3.84 9.34
CA LYS A 159 11.77 4.29 8.50
C LYS A 159 11.51 4.07 7.01
N SER A 160 10.37 3.48 6.65
CA SER A 160 10.08 3.11 5.27
C SER A 160 9.81 4.33 4.38
N ASP A 161 10.21 4.21 3.12
CA ASP A 161 9.86 5.17 2.06
C ASP A 161 8.34 5.34 1.92
N LEU A 162 7.57 4.29 2.20
CA LEU A 162 6.12 4.32 2.17
C LEU A 162 5.58 5.40 3.11
N LEU A 163 6.02 5.41 4.37
CA LEU A 163 5.53 6.38 5.35
C LEU A 163 5.88 7.80 4.95
N VAL A 164 7.15 8.04 4.59
CA VAL A 164 7.64 9.37 4.17
C VAL A 164 6.83 9.90 2.99
N LYS A 165 6.63 9.09 1.96
CA LYS A 165 5.87 9.48 0.75
C LYS A 165 4.38 9.62 1.02
N THR A 166 3.81 8.81 1.92
CA THR A 166 2.39 8.92 2.31
C THR A 166 2.14 10.23 3.04
N CYS A 167 2.97 10.56 4.03
CA CYS A 167 2.85 11.82 4.76
C CYS A 167 3.06 13.05 3.85
N THR A 168 4.02 12.96 2.92
CA THR A 168 4.23 14.01 1.91
C THR A 168 3.01 14.16 0.98
N THR A 169 2.37 13.05 0.63
CA THR A 169 1.15 13.06 -0.19
C THR A 169 -0.03 13.66 0.57
N LEU A 170 -0.25 13.24 1.81
CA LEU A 170 -1.28 13.79 2.72
C LEU A 170 -1.16 15.32 2.87
N ALA A 171 0.07 15.83 3.03
CA ALA A 171 0.34 17.27 3.14
C ALA A 171 -0.17 18.09 1.94
N LYS A 172 -0.17 17.51 0.72
CA LYS A 172 -0.69 18.18 -0.48
C LYS A 172 -2.21 18.40 -0.42
N TYR A 173 -2.91 17.61 0.39
CA TYR A 173 -4.36 17.67 0.60
C TYR A 173 -4.71 18.28 1.97
N SER A 174 -3.80 19.05 2.57
CA SER A 174 -3.98 19.71 3.87
C SER A 174 -4.19 18.76 5.06
N TYR A 175 -3.79 17.50 4.92
CA TYR A 175 -3.67 16.55 6.04
C TYR A 175 -2.23 16.55 6.58
N ALA A 176 -2.06 16.10 7.82
CA ALA A 176 -0.73 15.85 8.39
C ALA A 176 -0.70 14.44 9.00
N CYS A 177 0.44 13.76 8.97
CA CYS A 177 0.64 12.55 9.76
C CYS A 177 0.78 12.93 11.25
N ASP A 178 0.32 12.06 12.14
CA ASP A 178 0.53 12.23 13.59
C ASP A 178 2.03 12.19 13.95
N SER A 179 2.38 12.71 15.13
CA SER A 179 3.69 12.56 15.77
C SER A 179 4.09 11.09 16.01
N THR A 180 3.12 10.22 16.26
CA THR A 180 3.28 8.76 16.29
C THR A 180 2.43 8.15 15.18
N PRO A 181 2.89 8.25 13.92
CA PRO A 181 2.02 8.04 12.77
C PRO A 181 1.72 6.57 12.51
N ILE A 182 2.38 5.62 13.18
CA ILE A 182 2.17 4.19 12.94
C ILE A 182 1.48 3.53 14.13
N GLY A 183 0.28 3.00 13.88
CA GLY A 183 -0.36 2.01 14.72
C GLY A 183 -0.11 0.61 14.16
N ILE A 184 0.24 -0.35 15.00
CA ILE A 184 0.39 -1.76 14.60
C ILE A 184 -0.25 -2.65 15.66
N ASP A 185 -1.02 -3.65 15.23
CA ASP A 185 -1.42 -4.73 16.14
C ASP A 185 -0.16 -5.59 16.37
N PRO A 186 0.25 -5.89 17.63
CA PRO A 186 1.40 -6.75 17.90
C PRO A 186 1.45 -7.98 16.98
N ILE A 187 2.65 -8.24 16.45
CA ILE A 187 2.91 -9.30 15.48
C ILE A 187 2.31 -10.61 15.94
N ALA A 188 1.35 -11.12 15.16
CA ALA A 188 0.95 -12.51 15.23
C ALA A 188 1.84 -13.31 14.29
N PHE A 189 2.48 -14.35 14.82
CA PHE A 189 3.14 -15.35 14.00
C PHE A 189 2.10 -16.39 13.52
N GLN A 190 2.36 -17.02 12.38
CA GLN A 190 1.54 -18.14 11.93
C GLN A 190 1.63 -19.28 12.95
N CYS A 191 0.51 -19.99 13.15
CA CYS A 191 0.40 -21.07 14.13
C CYS A 191 1.53 -22.11 14.08
N PRO A 192 2.05 -22.53 12.90
CA PRO A 192 3.14 -23.51 12.82
C PRO A 192 4.45 -23.06 13.50
N PHE A 193 4.69 -21.75 13.64
CA PHE A 193 5.90 -21.23 14.26
C PHE A 193 5.76 -21.00 15.76
N LEU A 194 4.55 -21.03 16.32
CA LEU A 194 4.35 -20.80 17.75
C LEU A 194 4.94 -21.95 18.58
N ASN A 195 5.63 -21.60 19.67
CA ASN A 195 6.38 -22.52 20.52
C ASN A 195 7.54 -23.27 19.83
N GLN A 196 7.93 -22.86 18.62
CA GLN A 196 9.15 -23.33 17.96
C GLN A 196 10.35 -22.48 18.37
N ASP A 197 11.56 -22.97 18.10
CA ASP A 197 12.78 -22.19 18.27
C ASP A 197 12.83 -21.01 17.29
N TRP A 198 13.48 -19.93 17.71
CA TRP A 198 13.62 -18.71 16.88
C TRP A 198 14.39 -18.93 15.58
N ASP A 199 15.23 -19.98 15.51
CA ASP A 199 15.95 -20.35 14.28
C ASP A 199 14.99 -20.72 13.13
N GLU A 200 13.80 -21.25 13.42
CA GLU A 200 12.76 -21.53 12.42
C GLU A 200 12.24 -20.24 11.77
N ILE A 201 12.11 -19.16 12.56
CA ILE A 201 11.74 -17.83 12.05
C ILE A 201 12.83 -17.29 11.13
N VAL A 202 14.10 -17.40 11.54
CA VAL A 202 15.24 -16.92 10.76
C VAL A 202 15.31 -17.63 9.39
N GLY A 203 15.07 -18.94 9.36
CA GLY A 203 15.07 -19.77 8.16
C GLY A 203 13.86 -19.61 7.24
N SER A 204 12.70 -19.20 7.77
CA SER A 204 11.45 -19.07 6.99
C SER A 204 11.48 -17.93 5.97
N VAL A 205 10.75 -18.04 4.86
CA VAL A 205 10.74 -16.99 3.81
C VAL A 205 10.09 -15.70 4.30
N ASP A 206 9.03 -15.81 5.09
CA ASP A 206 8.17 -14.72 5.56
C ASP A 206 8.40 -14.34 7.03
N ALA A 207 9.47 -14.85 7.64
CA ALA A 207 9.75 -14.70 9.06
C ALA A 207 8.58 -15.17 9.97
N GLY A 208 7.76 -16.12 9.48
CA GLY A 208 6.58 -16.62 10.17
C GLY A 208 5.50 -15.57 10.42
N ILE A 209 5.58 -14.37 9.81
CA ILE A 209 4.61 -13.29 10.01
C ILE A 209 3.26 -13.73 9.45
N HIS A 210 2.18 -13.53 10.20
CA HIS A 210 0.83 -13.87 9.76
C HIS A 210 0.40 -13.01 8.55
N GLU A 211 -0.22 -13.62 7.55
CA GLU A 211 -0.55 -12.94 6.28
C GLU A 211 -1.58 -11.81 6.43
N ALA A 212 -2.49 -11.92 7.41
CA ALA A 212 -3.49 -10.91 7.74
C ALA A 212 -2.94 -9.75 8.61
N MET A 213 -1.63 -9.69 8.84
CA MET A 213 -1.03 -8.58 9.56
C MET A 213 -1.30 -7.27 8.82
N SER A 214 -1.72 -6.26 9.56
CA SER A 214 -1.98 -4.92 9.05
C SER A 214 -1.39 -3.88 9.98
N PHE A 215 -1.19 -2.69 9.44
CA PHE A 215 -0.80 -1.52 10.21
C PHE A 215 -1.61 -0.32 9.76
N SER A 216 -1.43 0.79 10.46
CA SER A 216 -2.23 1.99 10.30
C SER A 216 -1.33 3.20 10.26
N ILE A 217 -1.57 4.10 9.31
CA ILE A 217 -0.97 5.43 9.24
C ILE A 217 -2.00 6.42 9.81
N VAL A 218 -1.71 6.99 10.97
CA VAL A 218 -2.58 7.93 11.69
C VAL A 218 -2.41 9.33 11.12
N VAL A 219 -3.54 9.94 10.77
CA VAL A 219 -3.63 11.31 10.27
C VAL A 219 -4.02 12.23 11.43
N ALA A 220 -3.25 13.28 11.65
CA ALA A 220 -3.50 14.28 12.67
C ALA A 220 -4.80 15.03 12.35
N THR A 221 -5.65 15.19 13.36
CA THR A 221 -6.82 16.06 13.31
C THR A 221 -6.37 17.48 13.68
N ASN A 222 -6.59 18.44 12.76
CA ASN A 222 -6.41 19.87 13.04
C ASN A 222 -7.49 20.39 14.01
#